data_AF-A0A4Z1FEE0-F1
#
_entry.id   AF-A0A4Z1FEE0-F1
#
_cell.length_a   1.000
_cell.length_b   1.000
_cell.length_c   1.000
_cell.angle_alpha   90.00
_cell.angle_beta   90.00
_cell.angle_gamma   90.00
#
_symmetry.space_group_name_H-M   'P 1'
#
loop_
_entity.id
_entity.type
_entity.pdbx_description
1 polymer ?
#
loop_
_entity_poly.entity_id
_entity_poly.type
_entity_poly.pdbx_seq_one_letter_code
_entity_poly.pdbx_strand_id
1 'polypeptide(L)'
;MSAKKSYIEKHNSQKERLRASTEYPDLTPEEALQKRVLALWIHKQWFVKDGIRHIICRDIEYYHYKAQPRLWKSLSRWRSTTQTQIYVDYWESPVPLKDVDRVTKETLAAREAIGIHPSEGGWNLPRSHPRHLLNFPQEILDKIIGYNLIVGEDVGSIAPRAMTSNKNSDYQEAHYQMARPPYSGPVRQDLPRNGYRVYAFTEKYHPSIGMFGDTFFERGPQSIKTSELSDEFGPYIQMQNILRPMIDASCLRACKAFHGYGAEMLYRHNNFTFDISTYRNPRKYMIYDQDGPRSSSTVLKPDRHIENVGVLQPYKEWLVEAKNVVSQVKQSIGDNDLAGWAYQDPFVRFLYNIGPENAKLIKTLQFSGIMKSHRCDSRRDQHKTCGEGFMLNFLIYLQFIRELCPHLEKLVLNIRRDVHHRYDDREWLRWSSFQENLTPLLKIQLRKLETVKTLVLCTRNEEQSTEKNHLYEPMEFPLAVETCKWFEERARGWASNA
;
A
#
# COMPACT_ATOMS: atom_id res chain seq x y z
N MET A 1 20.82 -47.08 -7.54
CA MET A 1 20.40 -45.76 -7.01
C MET A 1 20.47 -45.81 -5.49
N SER A 2 21.06 -44.81 -4.83
CA SER A 2 21.03 -44.73 -3.36
C SER A 2 19.59 -44.56 -2.85
N ALA A 3 19.22 -45.19 -1.72
CA ALA A 3 17.90 -45.06 -1.09
C ALA A 3 17.48 -43.59 -0.89
N LYS A 4 18.46 -42.69 -0.69
CA LYS A 4 18.24 -41.23 -0.60
C LYS A 4 17.74 -40.61 -1.92
N LYS A 5 18.24 -41.06 -3.08
CA LYS A 5 17.77 -40.56 -4.38
C LYS A 5 16.31 -40.95 -4.59
N SER A 6 15.97 -42.23 -4.42
CA SER A 6 14.61 -42.77 -4.60
C SER A 6 13.55 -42.05 -3.75
N TYR A 7 13.88 -41.63 -2.52
CA TYR A 7 12.96 -40.87 -1.66
C TYR A 7 12.62 -39.47 -2.22
N ILE A 8 13.64 -38.72 -2.64
CA ILE A 8 13.46 -37.36 -3.22
C ILE A 8 12.64 -37.44 -4.51
N GLU A 9 12.87 -38.47 -5.33
CA GLU A 9 12.10 -38.67 -6.56
C GLU A 9 10.61 -38.96 -6.30
N LYS A 10 10.32 -39.68 -5.21
CA LYS A 10 8.96 -40.09 -4.82
C LYS A 10 8.15 -38.94 -4.21
N HIS A 11 8.80 -38.05 -3.47
CA HIS A 11 8.14 -36.95 -2.76
C HIS A 11 8.08 -35.63 -3.54
N ASN A 12 8.91 -35.47 -4.57
CA ASN A 12 8.89 -34.27 -5.40
C ASN A 12 7.86 -34.35 -6.51
N SER A 13 7.32 -33.20 -6.89
CA SER A 13 6.38 -33.12 -8.01
C SER A 13 7.11 -33.40 -9.33
N GLN A 14 6.70 -34.43 -10.08
CA GLN A 14 7.22 -34.72 -11.43
C GLN A 14 7.14 -33.49 -12.35
N LYS A 15 6.13 -32.65 -12.16
CA LYS A 15 5.94 -31.39 -12.86
C LYS A 15 7.05 -30.37 -12.58
N GLU A 16 7.49 -30.24 -11.32
CA GLU A 16 8.56 -29.30 -10.98
C GLU A 16 9.94 -29.80 -11.42
N ARG A 17 10.17 -31.11 -11.44
CA ARG A 17 11.39 -31.70 -12.01
C ARG A 17 11.49 -31.40 -13.51
N LEU A 18 10.40 -31.60 -14.26
CA LEU A 18 10.36 -31.29 -15.70
C LEU A 18 10.58 -29.80 -15.97
N ARG A 19 9.94 -28.92 -15.18
CA ARG A 19 10.12 -27.47 -15.28
C ARG A 19 11.56 -27.05 -14.98
N ALA A 20 12.16 -27.61 -13.94
CA ALA A 20 13.56 -27.36 -13.59
C ALA A 20 14.52 -27.70 -14.73
N SER A 21 14.39 -28.91 -15.29
CA SER A 21 15.23 -29.36 -16.42
C SER A 21 14.97 -28.56 -17.71
N THR A 22 13.78 -27.98 -17.88
CA THR A 22 13.49 -27.11 -19.03
C THR A 22 14.11 -25.73 -18.86
N GLU A 23 14.09 -25.18 -17.64
CA GLU A 23 14.60 -23.84 -17.32
C GLU A 23 16.13 -23.80 -17.18
N TYR A 24 16.73 -24.91 -16.71
CA TYR A 24 18.16 -25.07 -16.51
C TYR A 24 18.66 -26.35 -17.21
N PRO A 25 18.67 -26.38 -18.55
CA PRO A 25 19.05 -27.56 -19.32
C PRO A 25 20.53 -27.95 -19.17
N ASP A 26 21.38 -26.99 -18.80
CA ASP A 26 22.83 -27.19 -18.65
C ASP A 26 23.22 -27.82 -17.30
N LEU A 27 22.26 -28.01 -16.38
CA LEU A 27 22.49 -28.56 -15.05
C LEU A 27 21.98 -30.00 -14.96
N THR A 28 22.54 -30.79 -14.04
CA THR A 28 21.96 -32.11 -13.74
C THR A 28 20.52 -31.94 -13.21
N PRO A 29 19.62 -32.93 -13.37
CA PRO A 29 18.25 -32.82 -12.88
C PRO A 29 18.15 -32.44 -11.40
N GLU A 30 19.08 -32.93 -10.57
CA GLU A 30 19.18 -32.57 -9.15
C GLU A 30 19.62 -31.11 -8.93
N GLU A 31 20.63 -30.62 -9.64
CA GLU A 31 21.11 -29.24 -9.54
C GLU A 31 20.11 -28.23 -10.12
N ALA A 32 19.47 -28.58 -11.24
CA ALA A 32 18.39 -27.81 -11.85
C ALA A 32 17.23 -27.65 -10.86
N LEU A 33 16.85 -28.75 -10.20
CA LEU A 33 15.78 -28.75 -9.21
C LEU A 33 16.17 -27.91 -7.99
N GLN A 34 17.38 -28.08 -7.45
CA GLN A 34 17.88 -27.26 -6.35
C GLN A 34 17.84 -25.77 -6.71
N LYS A 35 18.39 -25.41 -7.88
CA LYS A 35 18.45 -24.02 -8.36
C LYS A 35 17.05 -23.43 -8.49
N ARG A 36 16.12 -24.15 -9.12
CA ARG A 36 14.72 -23.72 -9.27
C ARG A 36 13.99 -23.61 -7.94
N VAL A 37 14.11 -24.61 -7.06
CA VAL A 37 13.44 -24.65 -5.76
C VAL A 37 13.92 -23.49 -4.87
N LEU A 38 15.21 -23.15 -4.90
CA LEU A 38 15.77 -22.01 -4.18
C LEU A 38 15.40 -20.68 -4.83
N ALA A 39 15.51 -20.56 -6.16
CA ALA A 39 15.21 -19.32 -6.89
C ALA A 39 13.73 -18.92 -6.80
N LEU A 40 12.83 -19.91 -6.78
CA LEU A 40 11.37 -19.69 -6.75
C LEU A 40 10.74 -20.01 -5.39
N TRP A 41 11.54 -20.41 -4.39
CA TRP A 41 11.09 -20.80 -3.04
C TRP A 41 9.90 -21.76 -3.02
N ILE A 42 10.06 -22.90 -3.71
CA ILE A 42 8.94 -23.84 -3.93
C ILE A 42 8.73 -24.71 -2.68
N HIS A 43 7.60 -24.52 -2.02
CA HIS A 43 7.24 -25.30 -0.83
C HIS A 43 7.07 -26.81 -1.12
N LYS A 44 7.34 -27.61 -0.09
CA LYS A 44 7.20 -29.08 -0.06
C LYS A 44 8.03 -29.80 -1.14
N GLN A 45 9.13 -29.20 -1.57
CA GLN A 45 10.10 -29.85 -2.45
C GLN A 45 11.39 -30.14 -1.69
N TRP A 46 11.85 -31.39 -1.82
CA TRP A 46 13.12 -31.86 -1.30
C TRP A 46 14.23 -31.60 -2.29
N PHE A 47 15.40 -31.22 -1.79
CA PHE A 47 16.61 -31.09 -2.60
C PHE A 47 17.84 -31.48 -1.78
N VAL A 48 18.98 -31.69 -2.43
CA VAL A 48 20.26 -31.95 -1.76
C VAL A 48 21.13 -30.73 -1.96
N LYS A 49 21.73 -30.23 -0.89
CA LYS A 49 22.74 -29.17 -0.91
C LYS A 49 23.86 -29.57 0.03
N ASP A 50 25.09 -29.51 -0.44
CA ASP A 50 26.30 -29.88 0.32
C ASP A 50 26.22 -31.29 0.93
N GLY A 51 25.60 -32.24 0.21
CA GLY A 51 25.41 -33.62 0.65
C GLY A 51 24.29 -33.83 1.69
N ILE A 52 23.62 -32.76 2.14
CA ILE A 52 22.55 -32.79 3.14
C ILE A 52 21.18 -32.59 2.46
N ARG A 53 20.18 -33.36 2.89
CA ARG A 53 18.80 -33.20 2.42
C ARG A 53 18.18 -31.94 3.00
N HIS A 54 17.50 -31.18 2.17
CA HIS A 54 16.78 -29.98 2.55
C HIS A 54 15.33 -30.07 2.09
N ILE A 55 14.43 -29.40 2.81
CA ILE A 55 13.05 -29.19 2.40
C ILE A 55 12.64 -27.75 2.69
N ILE A 56 11.98 -27.11 1.72
CA ILE A 56 11.30 -25.83 1.97
C ILE A 56 9.90 -26.13 2.52
N CYS A 57 9.66 -25.82 3.78
CA CYS A 57 8.35 -25.95 4.42
C CYS A 57 7.53 -24.67 4.25
N ARG A 58 6.28 -24.69 4.72
CA ARG A 58 5.42 -23.51 4.71
C ARG A 58 6.10 -22.37 5.48
N ASP A 59 6.04 -21.18 4.91
CA ASP A 59 6.62 -19.99 5.51
C ASP A 59 5.96 -19.68 6.86
N ILE A 60 6.74 -19.04 7.72
CA ILE A 60 6.33 -18.60 9.05
C ILE A 60 5.80 -17.18 8.92
N GLU A 61 4.49 -17.05 9.03
CA GLU A 61 3.79 -15.78 9.12
C GLU A 61 3.65 -15.41 10.61
N TYR A 62 4.50 -14.52 11.11
CA TYR A 62 4.38 -14.02 12.48
C TYR A 62 3.52 -12.75 12.58
N TYR A 63 2.94 -12.28 11.48
CA TYR A 63 1.96 -11.20 11.47
C TYR A 63 0.63 -11.73 10.95
N HIS A 64 -0.46 -11.23 11.52
CA HIS A 64 -1.80 -11.52 11.00
C HIS A 64 -1.94 -10.86 9.64
N TYR A 65 -2.30 -11.62 8.61
CA TYR A 65 -2.63 -11.04 7.32
C TYR A 65 -3.89 -10.17 7.50
N LYS A 66 -3.70 -8.85 7.45
CA LYS A 66 -4.73 -7.85 7.78
C LYS A 66 -5.90 -7.77 6.79
N ALA A 67 -5.80 -8.51 5.69
CA ALA A 67 -6.88 -8.74 4.74
C ALA A 67 -7.48 -10.16 4.84
N GLN A 68 -7.08 -10.95 5.84
CA GLN A 68 -7.76 -12.17 6.25
C GLN A 68 -8.69 -11.80 7.41
N PRO A 69 -9.97 -12.13 7.33
CA PRO A 69 -10.86 -11.96 8.47
C PRO A 69 -10.30 -12.78 9.62
N ARG A 70 -10.05 -12.17 10.78
CA ARG A 70 -9.97 -12.93 12.03
C ARG A 70 -11.16 -13.87 12.02
N LEU A 71 -10.92 -15.17 12.15
CA LEU A 71 -11.96 -16.19 12.26
C LEU A 71 -13.11 -15.62 13.08
N TRP A 72 -14.25 -15.54 12.41
CA TRP A 72 -15.47 -14.79 12.64
C TRP A 72 -16.03 -14.78 14.08
N LYS A 73 -15.31 -14.20 15.04
CA LYS A 73 -15.70 -14.19 16.47
C LYS A 73 -16.56 -12.99 16.87
N SER A 74 -16.67 -11.95 16.04
CA SER A 74 -17.45 -10.72 16.32
C SER A 74 -18.24 -10.22 15.10
N LEU A 75 -18.90 -11.14 14.39
CA LEU A 75 -19.81 -10.77 13.31
C LEU A 75 -21.16 -10.34 13.87
N SER A 76 -21.51 -9.09 13.65
CA SER A 76 -22.84 -8.55 13.88
C SER A 76 -23.63 -8.56 12.58
N ARG A 77 -24.96 -8.55 12.73
CA ARG A 77 -25.89 -8.59 11.61
C ARG A 77 -26.83 -7.43 11.70
N TRP A 78 -26.82 -6.59 10.67
CA TRP A 78 -27.85 -5.59 10.45
C TRP A 78 -28.87 -6.13 9.44
N ARG A 79 -30.15 -5.89 9.70
CA ARG A 79 -31.26 -6.26 8.81
C ARG A 79 -32.14 -5.06 8.56
N SER A 80 -32.34 -4.74 7.29
CA SER A 80 -33.44 -3.91 6.82
C SER A 80 -34.54 -4.78 6.20
N THR A 81 -35.64 -4.14 5.80
CA THR A 81 -36.75 -4.78 5.09
C THR A 81 -36.34 -5.42 3.75
N THR A 82 -35.27 -4.95 3.12
CA THR A 82 -34.85 -5.37 1.77
C THR A 82 -33.44 -5.98 1.74
N GLN A 83 -32.68 -5.89 2.83
CA GLN A 83 -31.27 -6.26 2.83
C GLN A 83 -30.81 -6.80 4.19
N THR A 84 -30.03 -7.87 4.16
CA THR A 84 -29.26 -8.31 5.33
C THR A 84 -27.78 -8.02 5.07
N GLN A 85 -27.11 -7.39 6.02
CA GLN A 85 -25.67 -7.15 5.97
C GLN A 85 -24.99 -7.76 7.19
N ILE A 86 -23.85 -8.39 6.92
CA ILE A 86 -22.98 -8.94 7.95
C ILE A 86 -21.76 -8.03 8.02
N TYR A 87 -21.46 -7.55 9.21
CA TYR A 87 -20.36 -6.64 9.46
C TYR A 87 -19.59 -7.06 10.71
N VAL A 88 -18.35 -6.60 10.82
CA VAL A 88 -17.51 -6.82 11.99
C VAL A 88 -17.80 -5.69 12.98
N ASP A 89 -18.30 -6.05 14.16
CA ASP A 89 -18.42 -5.11 15.27
C ASP A 89 -17.04 -4.97 15.92
N TYR A 90 -16.37 -3.87 15.61
CA TYR A 90 -14.97 -3.61 15.97
C TYR A 90 -14.86 -2.62 17.15
N TRP A 91 -16.00 -2.15 17.68
CA TRP A 91 -16.05 -0.98 18.55
C TRP A 91 -15.58 -1.22 19.99
N GLU A 92 -15.42 -2.46 20.44
CA GLU A 92 -14.77 -2.72 21.73
C GLU A 92 -13.25 -2.45 21.72
N SER A 93 -12.62 -2.26 20.54
CA SER A 93 -11.24 -1.76 20.41
C SER A 93 -10.91 -1.38 18.95
N PRO A 94 -11.36 -0.22 18.44
CA PRO A 94 -10.83 0.28 17.18
C PRO A 94 -9.31 0.45 17.29
N VAL A 95 -8.57 -0.09 16.32
CA VAL A 95 -7.12 0.12 16.18
C VAL A 95 -6.89 1.11 15.02
N PRO A 96 -6.88 2.43 15.28
CA PRO A 96 -6.42 3.46 14.34
C PRO A 96 -5.08 3.11 13.67
N LEU A 97 -4.72 3.76 12.54
CA LEU A 97 -3.38 3.56 11.94
C LEU A 97 -2.23 3.81 12.92
N LYS A 98 -2.39 4.78 13.83
CA LYS A 98 -1.45 5.05 14.94
C LYS A 98 -1.32 3.89 15.94
N ASP A 99 -2.28 2.98 15.98
CA ASP A 99 -2.36 1.85 16.92
C ASP A 99 -2.14 0.48 16.25
N VAL A 100 -1.93 0.45 14.92
CA VAL A 100 -1.80 -0.74 14.07
C VAL A 100 -0.77 -1.75 14.61
N ASP A 101 -1.02 -3.05 14.35
CA ASP A 101 -0.18 -4.22 14.71
C ASP A 101 -0.32 -4.78 16.14
N ARG A 102 -1.49 -4.67 16.80
CA ARG A 102 -1.69 -5.30 18.13
C ARG A 102 -1.38 -6.80 18.02
N VAL A 103 -0.44 -7.28 18.84
CA VAL A 103 0.02 -8.68 18.81
C VAL A 103 -1.14 -9.57 19.24
N THR A 104 -1.65 -10.40 18.32
CA THR A 104 -2.73 -11.33 18.65
C THR A 104 -2.20 -12.53 19.44
N LYS A 105 -3.08 -13.28 20.09
CA LYS A 105 -2.69 -14.52 20.79
C LYS A 105 -2.06 -15.54 19.84
N GLU A 106 -2.55 -15.58 18.60
CA GLU A 106 -2.04 -16.45 17.53
C GLU A 106 -0.63 -16.01 17.10
N THR A 107 -0.38 -14.70 16.99
CA THR A 107 0.98 -14.18 16.75
C THR A 107 1.93 -14.51 17.92
N LEU A 108 1.47 -14.43 19.18
CA LEU A 108 2.28 -14.82 20.33
C LEU A 108 2.72 -16.29 20.25
N ALA A 109 1.79 -17.19 19.89
CA ALA A 109 2.09 -18.61 19.70
C ALA A 109 3.05 -18.86 18.52
N ALA A 110 2.87 -18.13 17.41
CA ALA A 110 3.79 -18.21 16.26
C ALA A 110 5.21 -17.75 16.62
N ARG A 111 5.34 -16.72 17.47
CA ARG A 111 6.62 -16.23 17.99
C ARG A 111 7.31 -17.27 18.87
N GLU A 112 6.59 -17.86 19.82
CA GLU A 112 7.12 -18.95 20.66
C GLU A 112 7.65 -20.11 19.81
N ALA A 113 6.94 -20.49 18.76
CA ALA A 113 7.35 -21.56 17.83
C ALA A 113 8.64 -21.26 17.03
N ILE A 114 9.06 -19.99 16.93
CA ILE A 114 10.33 -19.60 16.29
C ILE A 114 11.45 -19.33 17.29
N GLY A 115 11.26 -19.69 18.56
CA GLY A 115 12.28 -19.47 19.59
C GLY A 115 12.44 -18.00 19.93
N ILE A 116 11.47 -17.16 19.55
CA ILE A 116 11.38 -15.81 20.07
C ILE A 116 10.95 -15.91 21.53
N HIS A 117 11.82 -15.43 22.42
CA HIS A 117 11.64 -15.54 23.86
C HIS A 117 10.36 -14.79 24.32
N PRO A 118 9.57 -15.33 25.28
CA PRO A 118 8.37 -14.67 25.82
C PRO A 118 8.63 -13.25 26.37
N SER A 119 9.88 -12.95 26.72
CA SER A 119 10.32 -11.60 27.10
C SER A 119 10.47 -10.63 25.92
N GLU A 120 9.94 -10.91 24.73
CA GLU A 120 9.71 -9.89 23.68
C GLU A 120 8.55 -8.92 24.01
N GLY A 121 8.13 -8.87 25.28
CA GLY A 121 7.88 -7.60 25.96
C GLY A 121 9.14 -6.73 26.17
N GLY A 122 10.28 -7.07 25.56
CA GLY A 122 11.63 -6.57 25.84
C GLY A 122 11.90 -5.13 25.40
N TRP A 123 10.96 -4.52 24.70
CA TRP A 123 10.87 -3.07 24.60
C TRP A 123 10.59 -2.40 25.94
N ASN A 124 10.01 -3.15 26.88
CA ASN A 124 9.48 -2.70 28.16
C ASN A 124 10.29 -3.27 29.33
N LEU A 125 11.60 -3.53 29.11
CA LEU A 125 12.51 -3.69 30.22
C LEU A 125 12.44 -2.42 31.10
N PRO A 126 12.74 -2.48 32.41
CA PRO A 126 12.94 -1.26 33.17
C PRO A 126 14.20 -0.55 32.65
N ARG A 127 14.21 0.79 32.68
CA ARG A 127 15.35 1.60 32.19
C ARG A 127 16.68 1.25 32.89
N SER A 128 16.60 0.71 34.10
CA SER A 128 17.75 0.21 34.88
C SER A 128 18.36 -1.09 34.34
N HIS A 129 17.70 -1.81 33.44
CA HIS A 129 18.21 -3.06 32.90
C HIS A 129 19.31 -2.78 31.85
N PRO A 130 20.48 -3.44 31.91
CA PRO A 130 21.61 -3.16 31.00
C PRO A 130 21.29 -3.41 29.53
N ARG A 131 20.32 -4.30 29.25
CA ARG A 131 19.83 -4.60 27.89
C ARG A 131 18.60 -3.78 27.48
N HIS A 132 18.21 -2.77 28.25
CA HIS A 132 17.11 -1.88 27.87
C HIS A 132 17.45 -1.19 26.55
N LEU A 133 16.52 -1.20 25.60
CA LEU A 133 16.84 -0.76 24.25
C LEU A 133 17.24 0.73 24.18
N LEU A 134 16.61 1.60 24.98
CA LEU A 134 17.03 3.02 25.09
C LEU A 134 18.42 3.23 25.73
N ASN A 135 19.11 2.17 26.18
CA ASN A 135 20.49 2.27 26.65
C ASN A 135 21.50 2.10 25.50
N PHE A 136 21.07 1.67 24.32
CA PHE A 136 21.93 1.69 23.14
C PHE A 136 22.17 3.13 22.66
N PRO A 137 23.33 3.42 22.06
CA PRO A 137 23.58 4.70 21.39
C PRO A 137 22.50 5.01 20.35
N GLN A 138 22.20 6.30 20.16
CA GLN A 138 21.18 6.75 19.23
C GLN A 138 21.40 6.18 17.82
N GLU A 139 22.63 6.12 17.33
CA GLU A 139 22.97 5.55 16.01
C GLU A 139 22.53 4.09 15.83
N ILE A 140 22.55 3.30 16.91
CA ILE A 140 22.10 1.90 16.88
C ILE A 140 20.57 1.86 16.89
N LEU A 141 19.93 2.71 17.69
CA LEU A 141 18.47 2.88 17.68
C LEU A 141 17.97 3.30 16.30
N ASP A 142 18.67 4.23 15.65
CA ASP A 142 18.33 4.74 14.32
C ASP A 142 18.38 3.64 13.28
N LYS A 143 19.40 2.79 13.33
CA LYS A 143 19.52 1.63 12.44
C LYS A 143 18.40 0.62 12.69
N ILE A 144 18.10 0.31 13.95
CA ILE A 144 17.05 -0.66 14.30
C ILE A 144 15.67 -0.14 13.89
N ILE A 145 15.32 1.08 14.29
CA ILE A 145 14.02 1.68 14.01
C ILE A 145 13.88 1.98 12.51
N GLY A 146 14.94 2.53 11.90
CA GLY A 146 15.00 2.80 10.47
C GLY A 146 14.77 1.55 9.63
N TYR A 147 15.40 0.42 9.99
CA TYR A 147 15.19 -0.87 9.30
C TYR A 147 13.73 -1.35 9.37
N ASN A 148 12.99 -0.99 10.42
CA ASN A 148 11.59 -1.38 10.59
C ASN A 148 10.60 -0.41 9.94
N LEU A 149 10.96 0.86 9.78
CA LEU A 149 10.01 1.94 9.44
C LEU A 149 10.30 2.66 8.13
N ILE A 150 11.53 2.58 7.62
CA ILE A 150 11.95 3.28 6.41
C ILE A 150 12.08 2.27 5.28
N VAL A 151 11.42 2.58 4.18
CA VAL A 151 11.50 1.85 2.93
C VAL A 151 12.59 2.50 2.07
N GLY A 152 13.52 1.69 1.58
CA GLY A 152 14.57 2.15 0.67
C GLY A 152 14.00 2.75 -0.62
N GLU A 153 14.69 3.74 -1.18
CA GLU A 153 14.25 4.42 -2.41
C GLU A 153 14.12 3.47 -3.61
N ASP A 154 14.94 2.43 -3.65
CA ASP A 154 14.96 1.31 -4.59
C ASP A 154 13.74 0.38 -4.43
N VAL A 155 13.19 0.26 -3.23
CA VAL A 155 12.05 -0.61 -2.94
C VAL A 155 10.72 0.05 -3.32
N GLY A 156 10.59 1.36 -3.11
CA GLY A 156 9.50 2.15 -3.66
C GLY A 156 8.78 3.09 -2.70
N SER A 157 7.46 3.23 -2.91
CA SER A 157 6.59 4.11 -2.12
C SER A 157 5.62 3.30 -1.25
N ILE A 158 5.18 3.89 -0.14
CA ILE A 158 4.18 3.33 0.75
C ILE A 158 2.80 3.77 0.27
N ALA A 159 1.89 2.81 0.10
CA ALA A 159 0.46 3.04 -0.02
C ALA A 159 -0.23 2.70 1.31
N PRO A 160 -0.61 3.69 2.14
CA PRO A 160 -1.39 3.45 3.35
C PRO A 160 -2.77 2.88 3.01
N ARG A 161 -3.17 1.85 3.74
CA ARG A 161 -4.50 1.26 3.67
C ARG A 161 -5.18 1.47 5.02
N ALA A 162 -5.97 2.53 5.13
CA ALA A 162 -6.87 2.69 6.25
C ALA A 162 -8.07 1.74 6.13
N MET A 163 -8.72 1.41 7.25
CA MET A 163 -10.00 0.70 7.22
C MET A 163 -11.05 1.62 6.60
N THR A 164 -11.60 1.21 5.46
CA THR A 164 -12.63 1.96 4.73
C THR A 164 -14.00 1.30 4.81
N SER A 165 -14.11 0.05 5.30
CA SER A 165 -15.38 -0.64 5.55
C SER A 165 -15.24 -1.67 6.65
N ASN A 166 -16.29 -1.89 7.42
CA ASN A 166 -16.43 -3.01 8.36
C ASN A 166 -17.39 -4.10 7.86
N LYS A 167 -17.90 -3.96 6.63
CA LYS A 167 -18.73 -4.99 5.99
C LYS A 167 -17.89 -6.23 5.73
N ASN A 168 -18.39 -7.41 6.09
CA ASN A 168 -17.63 -8.67 6.03
C ASN A 168 -16.99 -8.94 4.66
N SER A 169 -17.68 -8.64 3.55
CA SER A 169 -17.16 -8.86 2.20
C SER A 169 -16.06 -7.90 1.77
N ASP A 170 -15.90 -6.78 2.48
CA ASP A 170 -15.07 -5.64 2.09
C ASP A 170 -14.13 -5.18 3.23
N TYR A 171 -14.08 -5.94 4.34
CA TYR A 171 -13.30 -5.61 5.53
C TYR A 171 -11.79 -5.76 5.29
N GLN A 172 -11.03 -4.82 5.84
CA GLN A 172 -9.58 -4.83 5.85
C GLN A 172 -9.07 -4.06 7.08
N GLU A 173 -8.23 -4.70 7.89
CA GLU A 173 -7.49 -4.02 8.95
C GLU A 173 -6.46 -3.06 8.35
N ALA A 174 -6.19 -1.97 9.05
CA ALA A 174 -5.30 -0.94 8.54
C ALA A 174 -3.84 -1.41 8.46
N HIS A 175 -3.17 -1.15 7.33
CA HIS A 175 -1.77 -1.52 7.10
C HIS A 175 -1.08 -0.62 6.08
N TYR A 176 0.25 -0.75 6.03
CA TYR A 176 1.08 -0.19 4.97
C TYR A 176 1.33 -1.24 3.90
N GLN A 177 1.09 -0.87 2.64
CA GLN A 177 1.36 -1.72 1.48
C GLN A 177 2.42 -1.06 0.60
N MET A 178 3.27 -1.84 -0.05
CA MET A 178 4.17 -1.31 -1.06
C MET A 178 3.46 -0.98 -2.37
N ALA A 179 3.80 0.16 -2.91
CA ALA A 179 3.60 0.54 -4.29
C ALA A 179 4.98 0.70 -4.93
N ARG A 180 5.37 -0.29 -5.74
CA ARG A 180 6.64 -0.28 -6.45
C ARG A 180 6.58 0.72 -7.60
N PRO A 181 7.51 1.68 -7.73
CA PRO A 181 7.80 2.31 -9.00
C PRO A 181 8.15 1.22 -10.00
N PRO A 182 7.79 1.37 -11.28
CA PRO A 182 7.04 2.44 -11.95
C PRO A 182 5.51 2.26 -11.89
N TYR A 183 5.02 1.32 -11.07
CA TYR A 183 3.61 0.98 -10.96
C TYR A 183 2.85 2.01 -10.11
N SER A 184 1.81 2.55 -10.71
CA SER A 184 0.86 3.46 -10.08
C SER A 184 -0.20 2.64 -9.38
N GLY A 185 -0.03 2.50 -8.08
CA GLY A 185 -0.96 1.82 -7.21
C GLY A 185 -0.33 0.65 -6.45
N PRO A 186 -1.08 0.02 -5.55
CA PRO A 186 -0.65 -1.25 -4.99
C PRO A 186 -0.42 -2.22 -6.15
N VAL A 187 0.48 -3.19 -5.99
CA VAL A 187 0.63 -4.30 -6.95
C VAL A 187 -0.73 -5.00 -7.09
N ARG A 188 -1.55 -4.54 -8.05
CA ARG A 188 -2.77 -5.19 -8.49
C ARG A 188 -2.35 -6.14 -9.58
N GLN A 189 -1.83 -7.30 -9.20
CA GLN A 189 -2.22 -8.48 -9.97
C GLN A 189 -3.71 -8.63 -9.71
N ASP A 190 -4.52 -8.59 -10.77
CA ASP A 190 -5.98 -8.55 -10.73
C ASP A 190 -6.57 -9.49 -9.67
N LEU A 191 -6.87 -8.93 -8.49
CA LEU A 191 -7.73 -9.61 -7.53
C LEU A 191 -9.14 -9.59 -8.14
N PRO A 192 -9.74 -10.75 -8.43
CA PRO A 192 -11.03 -10.81 -9.10
C PRO A 192 -12.09 -10.02 -8.32
N ARG A 193 -12.91 -9.27 -9.06
CA ARG A 193 -13.95 -8.33 -8.56
C ARG A 193 -15.01 -8.92 -7.62
N ASN A 194 -14.96 -10.21 -7.31
CA ASN A 194 -15.92 -10.89 -6.46
C ASN A 194 -15.22 -11.31 -5.17
N GLY A 195 -15.53 -10.64 -4.06
CA GLY A 195 -14.97 -10.86 -2.71
C GLY A 195 -15.11 -12.27 -2.13
N TYR A 196 -15.65 -13.23 -2.88
CA TYR A 196 -15.67 -14.65 -2.55
C TYR A 196 -14.55 -15.47 -3.21
N ARG A 197 -13.99 -15.04 -4.34
CA ARG A 197 -12.93 -15.80 -5.06
C ARG A 197 -11.51 -15.42 -4.65
N VAL A 198 -11.34 -14.38 -3.85
CA VAL A 198 -10.04 -14.01 -3.27
C VAL A 198 -9.52 -15.13 -2.38
N TYR A 199 -10.38 -15.80 -1.61
CA TYR A 199 -9.96 -16.80 -0.63
C TYR A 199 -9.44 -18.12 -1.24
N ALA A 200 -10.06 -18.59 -2.32
CA ALA A 200 -9.57 -19.77 -3.04
C ALA A 200 -8.30 -19.48 -3.87
N PHE A 201 -8.06 -18.21 -4.21
CA PHE A 201 -6.83 -17.78 -4.88
C PHE A 201 -5.71 -17.45 -3.88
N THR A 202 -6.00 -16.96 -2.67
CA THR A 202 -4.96 -16.66 -1.66
C THR A 202 -4.24 -17.90 -1.13
N GLU A 203 -4.87 -19.08 -1.14
CA GLU A 203 -4.15 -20.34 -0.85
C GLU A 203 -3.21 -20.78 -1.99
N LYS A 204 -3.48 -20.33 -3.23
CA LYS A 204 -2.72 -20.73 -4.43
C LYS A 204 -1.73 -19.65 -4.92
N TYR A 205 -2.01 -18.41 -4.52
CA TYR A 205 -1.30 -17.17 -4.75
C TYR A 205 -1.50 -16.33 -3.49
N HIS A 206 -0.80 -16.69 -2.42
CA HIS A 206 -0.43 -15.66 -1.45
C HIS A 206 0.17 -14.54 -2.31
N PRO A 207 -0.39 -13.32 -2.33
CA PRO A 207 0.26 -12.22 -3.02
C PRO A 207 1.63 -12.19 -2.38
N SER A 208 2.63 -12.57 -3.18
CA SER A 208 3.98 -12.78 -2.74
C SER A 208 4.45 -11.46 -2.16
N ILE A 209 4.35 -11.35 -0.84
CA ILE A 209 4.92 -10.27 -0.05
C ILE A 209 6.43 -10.48 -0.23
N GLY A 210 6.96 -9.91 -1.30
CA GLY A 210 8.37 -9.96 -1.68
C GLY A 210 8.76 -10.80 -2.90
N MET A 211 7.88 -11.24 -3.81
CA MET A 211 8.38 -12.06 -4.94
C MET A 211 7.68 -11.83 -6.27
N PHE A 212 8.29 -10.96 -7.07
CA PHE A 212 8.76 -11.26 -8.42
C PHE A 212 9.98 -10.35 -8.67
N GLY A 213 11.12 -10.93 -9.01
CA GLY A 213 12.39 -10.23 -9.27
C GLY A 213 13.22 -9.92 -8.00
N ASP A 214 14.35 -10.60 -7.88
CA ASP A 214 15.63 -10.14 -7.30
C ASP A 214 15.77 -9.70 -5.84
N THR A 215 14.77 -9.84 -4.96
CA THR A 215 14.87 -9.32 -3.58
C THR A 215 14.98 -10.38 -2.46
N PHE A 216 15.19 -11.65 -2.81
CA PHE A 216 15.48 -12.71 -1.80
C PHE A 216 16.71 -12.42 -0.94
N PHE A 217 17.66 -11.63 -1.44
CA PHE A 217 18.94 -11.37 -0.78
C PHE A 217 18.96 -10.10 0.09
N GLU A 218 17.95 -9.22 0.02
CA GLU A 218 18.00 -7.92 0.72
C GLU A 218 17.77 -8.02 2.24
N ARG A 219 17.19 -9.13 2.74
CA ARG A 219 16.99 -9.31 4.19
C ARG A 219 17.93 -10.31 4.84
N GLY A 220 18.94 -10.79 4.10
CA GLY A 220 20.01 -11.64 4.61
C GLY A 220 19.55 -13.01 5.16
N PRO A 221 20.50 -13.84 5.64
CA PRO A 221 20.24 -15.18 6.19
C PRO A 221 19.31 -15.19 7.42
N GLN A 222 19.06 -14.03 8.05
CA GLN A 222 18.18 -13.88 9.21
C GLN A 222 16.69 -14.03 8.88
N SER A 223 16.33 -14.07 7.59
CA SER A 223 14.95 -14.25 7.12
C SER A 223 14.58 -15.70 6.85
N ILE A 224 15.51 -16.65 7.04
CA ILE A 224 15.28 -18.08 6.84
C ILE A 224 15.52 -18.79 8.17
N LYS A 225 14.48 -19.39 8.75
CA LYS A 225 14.64 -20.33 9.86
C LYS A 225 15.13 -21.65 9.28
N THR A 226 16.33 -22.07 9.68
CA THR A 226 16.83 -23.43 9.46
C THR A 226 16.60 -24.26 10.71
N SER A 227 16.19 -25.51 10.54
CA SER A 227 16.02 -26.46 11.65
C SER A 227 16.60 -27.80 11.23
N GLU A 228 17.56 -28.29 12.00
CA GLU A 228 18.13 -29.61 11.83
C GLU A 228 17.18 -30.64 12.43
N LEU A 229 16.72 -31.56 11.59
CA LEU A 229 15.76 -32.59 11.93
C LEU A 229 16.27 -33.93 11.43
N SER A 230 15.62 -35.02 11.83
CA SER A 230 15.94 -36.37 11.36
C SER A 230 14.67 -37.16 11.11
N ASP A 231 14.69 -37.96 10.05
CA ASP A 231 13.66 -38.94 9.73
C ASP A 231 14.30 -40.34 9.58
N GLU A 232 13.52 -41.33 9.16
CA GLU A 232 13.98 -42.70 8.92
C GLU A 232 15.10 -42.83 7.84
N PHE A 233 15.34 -41.78 7.04
CA PHE A 233 16.37 -41.72 6.00
C PHE A 233 17.58 -40.85 6.40
N GLY A 234 17.63 -40.38 7.65
CA GLY A 234 18.75 -39.66 8.26
C GLY A 234 18.48 -38.17 8.52
N PRO A 235 19.53 -37.35 8.73
CA PRO A 235 19.36 -35.93 8.99
C PRO A 235 18.88 -35.17 7.75
N TYR A 236 18.14 -34.10 7.99
CA TYR A 236 17.74 -33.12 6.98
C TYR A 236 17.59 -31.72 7.59
N ILE A 237 17.69 -30.71 6.74
CA ILE A 237 17.50 -29.30 7.11
C ILE A 237 16.13 -28.84 6.60
N GLN A 238 15.26 -28.48 7.52
CA GLN A 238 14.03 -27.78 7.21
C GLN A 238 14.32 -26.28 7.07
N MET A 239 13.91 -25.70 5.95
CA MET A 239 13.99 -24.27 5.67
C MET A 239 12.59 -23.67 5.63
N GLN A 240 12.39 -22.55 6.32
CA GLN A 240 11.14 -21.79 6.28
C GLN A 240 11.47 -20.30 6.19
N ASN A 241 10.79 -19.55 5.31
CA ASN A 241 10.91 -18.10 5.34
C ASN A 241 10.21 -17.56 6.58
N ILE A 242 10.81 -16.57 7.22
CA ILE A 242 10.15 -15.74 8.22
C ILE A 242 9.61 -14.53 7.47
N LEU A 243 8.32 -14.54 7.18
CA LEU A 243 7.68 -13.40 6.51
C LEU A 243 7.53 -12.28 7.54
N ARG A 244 8.25 -11.17 7.31
CA ARG A 244 8.12 -9.92 8.08
C ARG A 244 7.34 -8.89 7.29
N PRO A 245 6.47 -8.07 7.93
CA PRO A 245 5.88 -6.94 7.23
C PRO A 245 7.00 -6.03 6.72
N MET A 246 6.73 -5.28 5.64
CA MET A 246 7.75 -4.39 5.10
C MET A 246 8.02 -3.21 6.01
N ILE A 247 6.95 -2.75 6.66
CA ILE A 247 6.99 -1.76 7.73
C ILE A 247 6.38 -2.43 8.95
N ASP A 248 7.15 -2.50 10.01
CA ASP A 248 6.69 -2.97 11.32
C ASP A 248 6.51 -1.78 12.26
N ALA A 249 5.33 -1.15 12.19
CA ALA A 249 4.98 -0.03 13.05
C ALA A 249 4.71 -0.45 14.49
N SER A 250 4.76 -1.75 14.82
CA SER A 250 4.50 -2.22 16.19
C SER A 250 5.51 -1.67 17.20
N CYS A 251 6.74 -1.37 16.75
CA CYS A 251 7.80 -0.77 17.56
C CYS A 251 7.44 0.63 18.08
N LEU A 252 6.56 1.38 17.40
CA LEU A 252 6.11 2.71 17.82
C LEU A 252 5.35 2.68 19.16
N ARG A 253 4.84 1.52 19.57
CA ARG A 253 4.07 1.35 20.82
C ARG A 253 4.91 0.85 21.98
N ALA A 254 6.20 0.60 21.75
CA ALA A 254 7.15 0.21 22.78
C ALA A 254 7.15 1.19 23.96
N CYS A 255 7.32 2.47 23.67
CA CYS A 255 7.25 3.56 24.65
C CYS A 255 7.13 4.91 23.93
N LYS A 256 6.94 5.99 24.71
CA LYS A 256 6.82 7.37 24.17
C LYS A 256 8.03 7.82 23.33
N ALA A 257 9.24 7.41 23.71
CA ALA A 257 10.45 7.77 22.97
C ALA A 257 10.45 7.14 21.56
N PHE A 258 10.08 5.86 21.49
CA PHE A 258 9.95 5.13 20.23
C PHE A 258 8.82 5.67 19.37
N HIS A 259 7.69 6.02 20.00
CA HIS A 259 6.61 6.68 19.29
C HIS A 259 7.08 8.00 18.66
N GLY A 260 7.71 8.88 19.44
CA GLY A 260 8.16 10.19 18.95
C GLY A 260 9.17 10.07 17.81
N TYR A 261 10.27 9.35 18.06
CA TYR A 261 11.35 9.23 17.08
C TYR A 261 10.97 8.35 15.88
N GLY A 262 10.29 7.23 16.12
CA GLY A 262 9.86 6.34 15.06
C GLY A 262 8.75 6.93 14.19
N ALA A 263 7.84 7.76 14.73
CA ALA A 263 6.86 8.47 13.91
C ALA A 263 7.56 9.46 12.95
N GLU A 264 8.60 10.16 13.41
CA GLU A 264 9.44 10.96 12.54
C GLU A 264 10.06 10.09 11.44
N MET A 265 10.64 8.94 11.78
CA MET A 265 11.20 8.06 10.76
C MET A 265 10.18 7.58 9.74
N LEU A 266 9.01 7.13 10.21
CA LEU A 266 7.95 6.61 9.35
C LEU A 266 7.38 7.68 8.42
N TYR A 267 7.07 8.88 8.92
CA TYR A 267 6.37 9.88 8.13
C TYR A 267 7.29 10.83 7.36
N ARG A 268 8.50 11.09 7.87
CA ARG A 268 9.46 12.02 7.26
C ARG A 268 10.26 11.40 6.13
N HIS A 269 10.70 10.16 6.30
CA HIS A 269 11.68 9.53 5.40
C HIS A 269 11.06 8.62 4.34
N ASN A 270 9.74 8.45 4.34
CA ASN A 270 9.06 7.63 3.34
C ASN A 270 8.26 8.44 2.33
N ASN A 271 8.11 7.87 1.15
CA ASN A 271 7.26 8.40 0.08
C ASN A 271 5.86 7.79 0.20
N PHE A 272 4.82 8.59 0.38
CA PHE A 272 3.45 8.09 0.44
C PHE A 272 2.73 8.27 -0.89
N THR A 273 2.12 7.20 -1.42
CA THR A 273 1.37 7.24 -2.67
C THR A 273 -0.11 6.96 -2.47
N PHE A 274 -0.92 7.69 -3.23
CA PHE A 274 -2.37 7.57 -3.26
C PHE A 274 -2.87 7.48 -4.70
N ASP A 275 -3.89 6.66 -4.92
CA ASP A 275 -4.64 6.64 -6.17
C ASP A 275 -5.87 7.51 -6.01
N ILE A 276 -6.00 8.51 -6.88
CA ILE A 276 -7.17 9.38 -6.95
C ILE A 276 -8.27 8.57 -7.64
N SER A 277 -8.93 7.75 -6.83
CA SER A 277 -9.97 6.86 -7.31
C SER A 277 -11.24 7.64 -7.63
N THR A 278 -11.86 7.28 -8.74
CA THR A 278 -13.22 7.72 -9.07
C THR A 278 -14.19 6.88 -8.26
N TYR A 279 -14.86 7.46 -7.26
CA TYR A 279 -15.76 6.74 -6.34
C TYR A 279 -16.97 6.17 -7.06
N ARG A 280 -16.83 5.01 -7.70
CA ARG A 280 -17.95 4.35 -8.40
C ARG A 280 -18.78 3.43 -7.54
N ASN A 281 -18.34 3.13 -6.32
CA ASN A 281 -19.08 2.23 -5.46
C ASN A 281 -18.96 2.62 -3.98
N PRO A 282 -19.69 3.65 -3.52
CA PRO A 282 -19.71 4.03 -2.12
C PRO A 282 -20.17 2.89 -1.20
N ARG A 283 -20.95 1.93 -1.72
CA ARG A 283 -21.37 0.75 -0.97
C ARG A 283 -20.23 -0.18 -0.54
N LYS A 284 -19.06 -0.07 -1.18
CA LYS A 284 -17.85 -0.81 -0.80
C LYS A 284 -17.18 -0.23 0.46
N TYR A 285 -17.42 1.05 0.75
CA TYR A 285 -16.73 1.81 1.79
C TYR A 285 -17.69 2.25 2.92
N MET A 286 -18.81 1.53 3.08
CA MET A 286 -19.79 1.81 4.13
C MET A 286 -19.33 1.23 5.46
N ILE A 287 -19.66 1.95 6.53
CA ILE A 287 -19.52 1.49 7.90
C ILE A 287 -20.91 1.22 8.45
N TYR A 288 -21.07 0.05 9.04
CA TYR A 288 -22.29 -0.38 9.71
C TYR A 288 -22.13 -0.32 11.22
N ASP A 289 -23.19 0.02 11.91
CA ASP A 289 -23.37 -0.20 13.35
C ASP A 289 -24.68 -0.97 13.60
N GLN A 290 -25.12 -1.02 14.85
CA GLN A 290 -26.34 -1.72 15.26
C GLN A 290 -27.59 -1.10 14.61
N ASP A 291 -27.56 0.20 14.32
CA ASP A 291 -28.66 0.96 13.73
C ASP A 291 -28.65 0.90 12.19
N GLY A 292 -27.48 0.68 11.58
CA GLY A 292 -27.33 0.38 10.16
C GLY A 292 -26.13 1.05 9.50
N PRO A 293 -26.19 1.37 8.20
CA PRO A 293 -25.14 2.15 7.57
C PRO A 293 -25.11 3.54 8.22
N ARG A 294 -23.95 3.94 8.74
CA ARG A 294 -23.81 5.21 9.42
C ARG A 294 -24.17 6.37 8.52
N SER A 295 -24.94 7.32 9.05
CA SER A 295 -25.31 8.55 8.36
C SER A 295 -24.08 9.25 7.80
N SER A 296 -23.00 9.35 8.60
CA SER A 296 -21.70 9.86 8.14
C SER A 296 -21.23 9.07 6.92
N SER A 297 -21.15 7.74 6.97
CA SER A 297 -20.70 6.91 5.83
C SER A 297 -21.62 6.89 4.59
N THR A 298 -22.84 7.44 4.67
CA THR A 298 -23.78 7.55 3.53
C THR A 298 -23.62 8.85 2.75
N VAL A 299 -22.98 9.87 3.32
CA VAL A 299 -22.71 11.13 2.62
C VAL A 299 -21.66 10.85 1.55
N LEU A 300 -22.14 10.75 0.31
CA LEU A 300 -21.29 10.61 -0.85
C LEU A 300 -20.46 11.87 -1.00
N LYS A 301 -19.27 11.70 -1.58
CA LYS A 301 -18.58 12.81 -2.21
C LYS A 301 -19.57 13.48 -3.17
N PRO A 302 -19.89 14.78 -3.07
CA PRO A 302 -20.76 15.45 -4.04
C PRO A 302 -20.38 15.10 -5.48
N ASP A 303 -21.15 14.18 -6.08
CA ASP A 303 -20.87 13.58 -7.38
C ASP A 303 -21.14 14.59 -8.49
N ARG A 304 -20.16 14.80 -9.35
CA ARG A 304 -20.29 15.64 -10.56
C ARG A 304 -20.59 14.80 -11.79
N HIS A 305 -21.72 14.12 -11.81
CA HIS A 305 -22.40 13.88 -13.08
C HIS A 305 -22.85 15.19 -13.78
N ILE A 306 -22.54 16.37 -13.23
CA ILE A 306 -22.78 17.69 -13.82
C ILE A 306 -21.85 17.93 -15.02
N GLU A 307 -22.31 17.48 -16.19
CA GLU A 307 -22.34 18.04 -17.56
C GLU A 307 -21.33 19.10 -18.05
N ASN A 308 -20.58 19.81 -17.20
CA ASN A 308 -19.74 20.95 -17.59
C ASN A 308 -18.28 20.81 -17.14
N VAL A 309 -17.44 20.26 -18.02
CA VAL A 309 -15.97 20.40 -17.95
C VAL A 309 -15.61 21.89 -18.03
N GLY A 310 -14.77 22.38 -17.11
CA GLY A 310 -14.23 23.75 -17.14
C GLY A 310 -14.96 24.80 -16.29
N VAL A 311 -16.08 24.46 -15.64
CA VAL A 311 -16.78 25.42 -14.76
C VAL A 311 -16.18 25.38 -13.35
N LEU A 312 -15.53 26.49 -12.96
CA LEU A 312 -14.92 26.74 -11.65
C LEU A 312 -15.93 26.93 -10.50
N GLN A 313 -17.23 27.13 -10.80
CA GLN A 313 -18.25 27.42 -9.80
C GLN A 313 -18.39 26.36 -8.70
N PRO A 314 -18.30 25.03 -8.95
CA PRO A 314 -18.46 24.07 -7.86
C PRO A 314 -17.16 23.85 -7.08
N TYR A 315 -16.04 24.53 -7.39
CA TYR A 315 -14.84 24.47 -6.53
C TYR A 315 -15.01 25.27 -5.24
N LYS A 316 -15.78 26.37 -5.26
CA LYS A 316 -15.99 27.22 -4.07
C LYS A 316 -16.81 26.51 -2.99
N GLU A 317 -17.88 25.84 -3.35
CA GLU A 317 -18.69 25.01 -2.43
C GLU A 317 -17.86 23.86 -1.88
N TRP A 318 -17.12 23.16 -2.75
CA TRP A 318 -16.19 22.12 -2.34
C TRP A 318 -15.11 22.61 -1.39
N LEU A 319 -14.63 23.85 -1.57
CA LEU A 319 -13.64 24.43 -0.68
C LEU A 319 -14.20 24.63 0.74
N VAL A 320 -15.49 24.94 0.89
CA VAL A 320 -16.16 25.02 2.20
C VAL A 320 -16.19 23.64 2.86
N GLU A 321 -16.60 22.60 2.13
CA GLU A 321 -16.60 21.22 2.63
C GLU A 321 -15.20 20.71 2.97
N ALA A 322 -14.22 20.96 2.11
CA ALA A 322 -12.83 20.59 2.35
C ALA A 322 -12.27 21.30 3.60
N LYS A 323 -12.57 22.60 3.78
CA LYS A 323 -12.17 23.35 4.97
C LYS A 323 -12.84 22.82 6.25
N ASN A 324 -14.12 22.45 6.16
CA ASN A 324 -14.83 21.80 7.26
C ASN A 324 -14.09 20.52 7.68
N VAL A 325 -13.79 19.62 6.74
CA VAL A 325 -13.05 18.38 7.03
C VAL A 325 -11.65 18.65 7.55
N VAL A 326 -10.91 19.64 7.01
CA VAL A 326 -9.63 20.05 7.59
C VAL A 326 -9.78 20.45 9.06
N SER A 327 -10.84 21.18 9.42
CA SER A 327 -11.14 21.51 10.81
C SER A 327 -11.40 20.26 11.66
N GLN A 328 -12.17 19.30 11.13
CA GLN A 328 -12.45 18.02 11.78
C GLN A 328 -11.16 17.23 12.05
N VAL A 329 -10.23 17.18 11.10
CA VAL A 329 -8.92 16.53 11.27
C VAL A 329 -8.08 17.24 12.33
N LYS A 330 -8.01 18.58 12.30
CA LYS A 330 -7.26 19.36 13.29
C LYS A 330 -7.82 19.19 14.71
N GLN A 331 -9.14 19.10 14.85
CA GLN A 331 -9.82 18.90 16.13
C GLN A 331 -9.78 17.46 16.64
N SER A 332 -9.35 16.50 15.82
CA SER A 332 -9.34 15.07 16.17
C SER A 332 -10.70 14.58 16.67
N ILE A 333 -11.78 14.98 15.99
CA ILE A 333 -13.15 14.52 16.31
C ILE A 333 -13.24 13.00 16.21
N GLY A 334 -14.26 12.39 16.82
CA GLY A 334 -14.45 10.95 16.73
C GLY A 334 -14.70 10.48 15.29
N ASP A 335 -14.29 9.25 14.97
CA ASP A 335 -14.47 8.63 13.65
C ASP A 335 -15.93 8.65 13.16
N ASN A 336 -16.88 8.66 14.09
CA ASN A 336 -18.32 8.69 13.83
C ASN A 336 -18.78 10.03 13.25
N ASP A 337 -18.07 11.11 13.60
CA ASP A 337 -18.41 12.49 13.29
C ASP A 337 -17.65 13.02 12.05
N LEU A 338 -16.64 12.28 11.57
CA LEU A 338 -15.92 12.60 10.34
C LEU A 338 -16.87 12.55 9.14
N ALA A 339 -16.81 13.56 8.27
CA ALA A 339 -17.62 13.59 7.05
C ALA A 339 -17.46 12.31 6.22
N GLY A 340 -18.58 11.77 5.72
CA GLY A 340 -18.60 10.49 4.99
C GLY A 340 -17.61 10.35 3.87
N TRP A 341 -17.61 11.34 2.99
CA TRP A 341 -16.72 11.35 1.84
C TRP A 341 -15.24 11.40 2.26
N ALA A 342 -14.92 12.06 3.38
CA ALA A 342 -13.58 12.11 3.94
C ALA A 342 -13.18 10.77 4.56
N TYR A 343 -14.13 10.07 5.18
CA TYR A 343 -13.93 8.71 5.68
C TYR A 343 -13.61 7.73 4.55
N GLN A 344 -14.33 7.85 3.43
CA GLN A 344 -14.17 6.99 2.26
C GLN A 344 -12.88 7.30 1.48
N ASP A 345 -12.32 8.50 1.64
CA ASP A 345 -11.19 8.95 0.84
C ASP A 345 -9.84 8.47 1.39
N PRO A 346 -9.06 7.65 0.65
CA PRO A 346 -7.84 7.05 1.18
C PRO A 346 -6.81 8.06 1.67
N PHE A 347 -6.67 9.21 0.99
CA PHE A 347 -5.70 10.24 1.36
C PHE A 347 -6.18 11.01 2.59
N VAL A 348 -7.44 11.49 2.56
CA VAL A 348 -8.00 12.25 3.68
C VAL A 348 -8.11 11.39 4.94
N ARG A 349 -8.55 10.13 4.79
CA ARG A 349 -8.62 9.16 5.88
C ARG A 349 -7.24 8.82 6.43
N PHE A 350 -6.22 8.76 5.60
CA PHE A 350 -4.83 8.61 6.08
C PHE A 350 -4.41 9.79 6.95
N LEU A 351 -4.60 11.03 6.48
CA LEU A 351 -4.27 12.24 7.25
C LEU A 351 -5.03 12.30 8.58
N TYR A 352 -6.31 11.94 8.57
CA TYR A 352 -7.13 11.84 9.78
C TYR A 352 -6.54 10.83 10.78
N ASN A 353 -6.18 9.63 10.31
CA ASN A 353 -5.73 8.56 11.21
C ASN A 353 -4.33 8.79 11.81
N ILE A 354 -3.44 9.46 11.08
CA ILE A 354 -2.10 9.80 11.61
C ILE A 354 -2.13 11.06 12.47
N GLY A 355 -3.14 11.92 12.27
CA GLY A 355 -3.30 13.19 12.97
C GLY A 355 -2.40 14.31 12.42
N PRO A 356 -2.69 15.58 12.79
CA PRO A 356 -2.01 16.74 12.24
C PRO A 356 -0.51 16.80 12.56
N GLU A 357 -0.09 16.35 13.74
CA GLU A 357 1.34 16.38 14.12
C GLU A 357 2.19 15.48 13.24
N ASN A 358 1.71 14.27 12.94
CA ASN A 358 2.40 13.36 12.02
C ASN A 358 2.28 13.81 10.56
N ALA A 359 1.16 14.41 10.17
CA ALA A 359 0.97 14.94 8.83
C ALA A 359 1.98 16.04 8.47
N LYS A 360 2.38 16.87 9.45
CA LYS A 360 3.45 17.88 9.28
C LYS A 360 4.79 17.27 8.92
N LEU A 361 5.06 16.04 9.33
CA LEU A 361 6.34 15.38 9.09
C LEU A 361 6.49 14.93 7.63
N ILE A 362 5.39 14.77 6.89
CA ILE A 362 5.38 14.27 5.52
C ILE A 362 6.21 15.18 4.60
N LYS A 363 7.23 14.59 3.99
CA LYS A 363 8.11 15.26 3.00
C LYS A 363 7.77 14.96 1.56
N THR A 364 7.23 13.78 1.28
CA THR A 364 6.95 13.34 -0.09
C THR A 364 5.55 12.75 -0.22
N LEU A 365 4.80 13.26 -1.20
CA LEU A 365 3.50 12.72 -1.60
C LEU A 365 3.51 12.40 -3.10
N GLN A 366 2.87 11.29 -3.44
CA GLN A 366 2.65 10.84 -4.81
C GLN A 366 1.17 10.59 -5.05
N PHE A 367 0.65 11.09 -6.17
CA PHE A 367 -0.75 10.90 -6.56
C PHE A 367 -0.83 10.35 -7.98
N SER A 368 -1.67 9.34 -8.18
CA SER A 368 -1.98 8.80 -9.50
C SER A 368 -3.45 9.02 -9.84
N GLY A 369 -3.78 9.20 -11.12
CA GLY A 369 -5.18 9.22 -11.55
C GLY A 369 -5.35 9.58 -13.03
N ILE A 370 -6.61 9.73 -13.46
CA ILE A 370 -6.96 9.94 -14.86
C ILE A 370 -7.46 11.38 -15.06
N MET A 371 -6.81 12.13 -15.95
CA MET A 371 -7.30 13.44 -16.36
C MET A 371 -8.48 13.26 -17.31
N LYS A 372 -9.68 13.58 -16.83
CA LYS A 372 -10.89 13.49 -17.63
C LYS A 372 -10.91 14.59 -18.70
N SER A 373 -11.02 14.20 -19.97
CA SER A 373 -11.06 15.11 -21.11
C SER A 373 -12.40 15.11 -21.87
N HIS A 374 -13.25 14.10 -21.68
CA HIS A 374 -14.56 14.03 -22.33
C HIS A 374 -15.70 14.59 -21.47
N ARG A 375 -16.74 15.09 -22.16
CA ARG A 375 -18.08 15.28 -21.59
C ARG A 375 -18.83 13.97 -21.62
N CYS A 376 -19.40 13.61 -20.48
CA CYS A 376 -20.21 12.41 -20.32
C CYS A 376 -21.65 12.76 -20.67
N ASP A 377 -22.17 12.23 -21.79
CA ASP A 377 -23.59 12.38 -22.18
C ASP A 377 -24.41 11.21 -21.61
N SER A 378 -25.15 11.49 -20.54
CA SER A 378 -26.01 10.54 -19.81
C SER A 378 -26.92 9.68 -20.72
N ARG A 379 -27.23 10.16 -21.93
CA ARG A 379 -28.09 9.47 -22.91
C ARG A 379 -27.35 8.60 -23.91
N ARG A 380 -26.07 8.85 -24.19
CA ARG A 380 -25.32 8.20 -25.30
C ARG A 380 -24.19 7.30 -24.83
N ASP A 381 -23.51 7.61 -23.73
CA ASP A 381 -22.42 6.76 -23.28
C ASP A 381 -22.92 5.85 -22.14
N GLN A 382 -22.51 4.57 -22.17
CA GLN A 382 -22.84 3.60 -21.12
C GLN A 382 -22.04 3.94 -19.83
N HIS A 383 -22.45 5.02 -19.16
CA HIS A 383 -21.70 5.81 -18.17
C HIS A 383 -21.33 5.14 -16.86
N LYS A 384 -21.57 3.85 -16.70
CA LYS A 384 -21.06 3.10 -15.55
C LYS A 384 -19.53 3.14 -15.48
N THR A 385 -18.85 3.55 -16.57
CA THR A 385 -17.40 3.55 -16.70
C THR A 385 -16.71 4.93 -16.84
N CYS A 386 -17.42 6.05 -16.75
CA CYS A 386 -16.84 7.40 -16.69
C CYS A 386 -16.72 7.82 -15.22
N GLY A 387 -15.52 8.16 -14.74
CA GLY A 387 -15.27 8.45 -13.32
C GLY A 387 -15.01 9.93 -13.07
N GLU A 388 -14.83 10.34 -11.82
CA GLU A 388 -14.36 11.69 -11.49
C GLU A 388 -12.98 12.00 -12.10
N GLY A 389 -12.77 13.21 -12.60
CA GLY A 389 -11.46 13.60 -13.15
C GLY A 389 -10.43 13.88 -12.07
N PHE A 390 -9.15 13.59 -12.36
CA PHE A 390 -7.99 13.92 -11.55
C PHE A 390 -8.00 15.38 -11.08
N MET A 391 -8.28 16.32 -12.00
CA MET A 391 -8.18 17.76 -11.75
C MET A 391 -8.97 18.20 -10.51
N LEU A 392 -10.27 17.92 -10.46
CA LEU A 392 -11.12 18.39 -9.36
C LEU A 392 -10.71 17.78 -8.01
N ASN A 393 -10.47 16.47 -8.00
CA ASN A 393 -10.06 15.75 -6.81
C ASN A 393 -8.74 16.29 -6.27
N PHE A 394 -7.79 16.55 -7.17
CA PHE A 394 -6.50 17.04 -6.78
C PHE A 394 -6.57 18.49 -6.27
N LEU A 395 -7.44 19.35 -6.82
CA LEU A 395 -7.67 20.68 -6.27
C LEU A 395 -8.19 20.64 -4.82
N ILE A 396 -9.02 19.65 -4.47
CA ILE A 396 -9.45 19.41 -3.09
C ILE A 396 -8.24 18.99 -2.24
N TYR A 397 -7.41 18.07 -2.73
CA TYR A 397 -6.21 17.62 -2.00
C TYR A 397 -5.20 18.74 -1.78
N LEU A 398 -5.08 19.72 -2.68
CA LEU A 398 -4.25 20.90 -2.47
C LEU A 398 -4.65 21.67 -1.19
N GLN A 399 -5.94 21.71 -0.84
CA GLN A 399 -6.37 22.33 0.41
C GLN A 399 -5.86 21.56 1.63
N PHE A 400 -5.97 20.23 1.62
CA PHE A 400 -5.45 19.38 2.69
C PHE A 400 -3.93 19.46 2.81
N ILE A 401 -3.22 19.41 1.69
CA ILE A 401 -1.75 19.49 1.65
C ILE A 401 -1.27 20.81 2.28
N ARG A 402 -1.87 21.95 1.90
CA ARG A 402 -1.47 23.25 2.44
C ARG A 402 -1.70 23.37 3.95
N GLU A 403 -2.81 22.83 4.44
CA GLU A 403 -3.25 23.01 5.82
C GLU A 403 -2.68 21.98 6.81
N LEU A 404 -2.35 20.78 6.33
CA LEU A 404 -1.97 19.64 7.17
C LEU A 404 -0.56 19.12 6.87
N CYS A 405 -0.01 19.38 5.68
CA CYS A 405 1.34 18.97 5.29
C CYS A 405 2.24 20.18 4.98
N PRO A 406 2.41 21.14 5.91
CA PRO A 406 3.11 22.41 5.66
C PRO A 406 4.62 22.24 5.36
N HIS A 407 5.19 21.05 5.50
CA HIS A 407 6.60 20.80 5.23
C HIS A 407 6.82 19.85 4.04
N LEU A 408 5.81 19.70 3.17
CA LEU A 408 5.92 18.91 1.96
C LEU A 408 7.01 19.51 1.05
N GLU A 409 8.00 18.69 0.67
CA GLU A 409 9.15 19.09 -0.15
C GLU A 409 9.08 18.51 -1.56
N LYS A 410 8.51 17.31 -1.73
CA LYS A 410 8.41 16.63 -3.02
C LYS A 410 6.98 16.22 -3.33
N LEU A 411 6.51 16.55 -4.53
CA LEU A 411 5.21 16.16 -5.04
C LEU A 411 5.36 15.45 -6.38
N VAL A 412 4.83 14.22 -6.48
CA VAL A 412 4.86 13.43 -7.71
C VAL A 412 3.42 13.25 -8.22
N LEU A 413 3.14 13.67 -9.45
CA LEU A 413 1.82 13.54 -10.08
C LEU A 413 1.89 12.63 -11.30
N ASN A 414 1.30 11.45 -11.16
CA ASN A 414 1.19 10.41 -12.17
C ASN A 414 -0.18 10.51 -12.87
N ILE A 415 -0.28 11.37 -13.87
CA ILE A 415 -1.55 11.71 -14.54
C ILE A 415 -1.66 10.94 -15.86
N ARG A 416 -2.69 10.11 -16.00
CA ARG A 416 -3.01 9.40 -17.25
C ARG A 416 -3.99 10.19 -18.09
N ARG A 417 -3.94 9.97 -19.40
CA ARG A 417 -4.95 10.46 -20.33
C ARG A 417 -6.25 9.69 -20.17
N ASP A 418 -7.32 10.35 -20.56
CA ASP A 418 -8.62 9.72 -20.74
C ASP A 418 -8.63 8.87 -22.01
N VAL A 419 -8.88 7.58 -21.86
CA VAL A 419 -9.05 6.65 -22.99
C VAL A 419 -10.54 6.42 -23.15
N HIS A 420 -11.22 7.38 -23.77
CA HIS A 420 -12.65 7.29 -24.07
C HIS A 420 -12.85 6.95 -25.55
N HIS A 421 -13.75 6.00 -25.84
CA HIS A 421 -14.00 5.46 -27.19
C HIS A 421 -14.29 6.54 -28.25
N ARG A 422 -14.86 7.69 -27.84
CA ARG A 422 -15.08 8.86 -28.71
C ARG A 422 -13.80 9.42 -29.34
N TYR A 423 -12.63 9.04 -28.83
CA TYR A 423 -11.35 9.46 -29.35
C TYR A 423 -10.55 8.33 -29.98
N ASP A 424 -11.09 7.11 -30.11
CA ASP A 424 -10.34 5.95 -30.61
C ASP A 424 -9.67 6.26 -31.96
N ASP A 425 -10.27 7.12 -32.78
CA ASP A 425 -9.73 7.53 -34.09
C ASP A 425 -9.06 8.93 -34.12
N ARG A 426 -8.89 9.61 -32.98
CA ARG A 426 -8.42 11.02 -32.90
C ARG A 426 -7.42 11.25 -31.77
N GLU A 427 -6.25 10.62 -31.85
CA GLU A 427 -5.20 10.73 -30.84
C GLU A 427 -4.71 12.17 -30.61
N TRP A 428 -4.49 12.95 -31.67
CA TRP A 428 -4.06 14.35 -31.56
C TRP A 428 -5.03 15.19 -30.71
N LEU A 429 -6.34 14.95 -30.85
CA LEU A 429 -7.38 15.65 -30.09
C LEU A 429 -7.35 15.25 -28.61
N ARG A 430 -7.04 13.98 -28.30
CA ARG A 430 -6.83 13.54 -26.91
C ARG A 430 -5.67 14.29 -26.28
N TRP A 431 -4.57 14.43 -27.00
CA TRP A 431 -3.36 15.09 -26.51
C TRP A 431 -3.59 16.59 -26.26
N SER A 432 -4.19 17.28 -27.24
CA SER A 432 -4.53 18.70 -27.09
C SER A 432 -5.50 18.92 -25.93
N SER A 433 -6.59 18.15 -25.83
CA SER A 433 -7.53 18.28 -24.71
C SER A 433 -6.92 17.92 -23.37
N PHE A 434 -5.98 16.97 -23.30
CA PHE A 434 -5.26 16.65 -22.08
C PHE A 434 -4.40 17.84 -21.61
N GLN A 435 -3.61 18.43 -22.52
CA GLN A 435 -2.77 19.59 -22.22
C GLN A 435 -3.59 20.83 -21.84
N GLU A 436 -4.68 21.10 -22.55
CA GLU A 436 -5.60 22.21 -22.25
C GLU A 436 -6.20 22.08 -20.84
N ASN A 437 -6.67 20.88 -20.46
CA ASN A 437 -7.24 20.64 -19.13
C ASN A 437 -6.19 20.67 -18.00
N LEU A 438 -4.95 20.29 -18.29
CA LEU A 438 -3.85 20.31 -17.32
C LEU A 438 -3.29 21.73 -17.12
N THR A 439 -3.36 22.59 -18.12
CA THR A 439 -2.75 23.94 -18.12
C THR A 439 -3.16 24.80 -16.90
N PRO A 440 -4.44 24.92 -16.51
CA PRO A 440 -4.84 25.69 -15.33
C PRO A 440 -4.24 25.15 -14.03
N LEU A 441 -4.04 23.82 -13.92
CA LEU A 441 -3.40 23.21 -12.75
C LEU A 441 -1.96 23.68 -12.63
N LEU A 442 -1.21 23.58 -13.74
CA LEU A 442 0.23 23.89 -13.80
C LEU A 442 0.51 25.39 -13.59
N LYS A 443 -0.20 26.26 -14.30
CA LYS A 443 0.06 27.70 -14.27
C LYS A 443 -0.36 28.37 -12.97
N ILE A 444 -1.44 27.91 -12.35
CA ILE A 444 -2.09 28.65 -11.27
C ILE A 444 -2.05 27.90 -9.94
N GLN A 445 -2.44 26.63 -9.94
CA GLN A 445 -2.80 25.96 -8.69
C GLN A 445 -1.62 25.27 -8.02
N LEU A 446 -0.71 24.65 -8.80
CA LEU A 446 0.51 24.06 -8.27
C LEU A 446 1.48 25.12 -7.76
N ARG A 447 1.67 26.23 -8.48
CA ARG A 447 2.62 27.30 -8.10
C ARG A 447 2.33 27.94 -6.73
N LYS A 448 1.12 27.75 -6.19
CA LYS A 448 0.71 28.15 -4.83
C LYS A 448 1.19 27.19 -3.73
N LEU A 449 1.92 26.12 -4.05
CA LEU A 449 2.54 25.23 -3.07
C LEU A 449 3.88 25.85 -2.67
N GLU A 450 3.91 26.57 -1.56
CA GLU A 450 5.06 27.39 -1.16
C GLU A 450 6.25 26.58 -0.64
N THR A 451 6.05 25.37 -0.14
CA THR A 451 7.11 24.57 0.51
C THR A 451 7.73 23.51 -0.40
N VAL A 452 7.03 23.17 -1.48
CA VAL A 452 7.47 22.13 -2.41
C VAL A 452 8.70 22.61 -3.16
N LYS A 453 9.77 21.82 -3.10
CA LYS A 453 11.04 22.06 -3.79
C LYS A 453 11.10 21.33 -5.12
N THR A 454 10.52 20.12 -5.16
CA THR A 454 10.58 19.24 -6.33
C THR A 454 9.18 18.83 -6.76
N LEU A 455 8.81 19.18 -7.98
CA LEU A 455 7.62 18.68 -8.65
C LEU A 455 8.05 17.67 -9.72
N VAL A 456 7.47 16.48 -9.70
CA VAL A 456 7.65 15.48 -10.76
C VAL A 456 6.29 15.24 -11.42
N LEU A 457 6.21 15.49 -12.72
CA LEU A 457 5.02 15.25 -13.53
C LEU A 457 5.28 14.08 -14.46
N CYS A 458 4.44 13.06 -14.39
CA CYS A 458 4.56 11.88 -15.23
C CYS A 458 3.24 11.55 -15.93
N THR A 459 3.34 11.01 -17.14
CA THR A 459 2.23 10.45 -17.92
C THR A 459 2.56 9.02 -18.37
N ARG A 460 1.56 8.27 -18.82
CA ARG A 460 1.78 6.95 -19.42
C ARG A 460 2.26 7.07 -20.87
N ASN A 461 3.23 6.23 -21.20
CA ASN A 461 3.65 6.03 -22.58
C ASN A 461 2.73 5.01 -23.25
N GLU A 462 1.77 5.52 -24.03
CA GLU A 462 0.79 4.67 -24.71
C GLU A 462 1.31 4.03 -26.00
N GLU A 463 2.51 4.41 -26.47
CA GLU A 463 3.16 3.80 -27.63
C GLU A 463 3.78 2.44 -27.29
N GLN A 464 4.04 2.18 -26.01
CA GLN A 464 4.53 0.89 -25.53
C GLN A 464 3.38 -0.12 -25.43
N SER A 465 3.71 -1.42 -25.58
CA SER A 465 2.72 -2.50 -25.45
C SER A 465 1.97 -2.44 -24.13
N THR A 466 0.76 -3.00 -24.02
CA THR A 466 -0.02 -3.01 -22.77
C THR A 466 0.72 -3.61 -21.57
N GLU A 467 1.69 -4.48 -21.83
CA GLU A 467 2.61 -5.07 -20.84
C GLU A 467 3.75 -4.13 -20.38
N LYS A 468 3.93 -2.98 -21.04
CA LYS A 468 4.93 -1.93 -20.73
C LYS A 468 4.31 -0.53 -20.56
N ASN A 469 3.06 -0.32 -20.99
CA ASN A 469 2.30 0.94 -20.86
C ASN A 469 1.79 1.20 -19.42
N HIS A 470 2.11 0.33 -18.45
CA HIS A 470 1.87 0.64 -17.04
C HIS A 470 2.92 1.62 -16.47
N LEU A 471 4.02 1.83 -17.19
CA LEU A 471 5.13 2.70 -16.84
C LEU A 471 4.74 4.18 -16.95
N TYR A 472 5.07 4.94 -15.91
CA TYR A 472 4.97 6.39 -15.92
C TYR A 472 6.31 7.00 -16.30
N GLU A 473 6.29 7.85 -17.32
CA GLU A 473 7.45 8.56 -17.83
C GLU A 473 7.28 10.06 -17.57
N PRO A 474 8.38 10.81 -17.35
CA PRO A 474 8.33 12.26 -17.22
C PRO A 474 7.56 12.90 -18.38
N MET A 475 6.72 13.89 -18.08
CA MET A 475 6.00 14.63 -19.12
C MET A 475 6.96 15.51 -19.92
N GLU A 476 6.99 15.33 -21.23
CA GLU A 476 7.90 16.09 -22.13
C GLU A 476 7.27 17.38 -22.69
N PHE A 477 5.97 17.60 -22.48
CA PHE A 477 5.29 18.78 -23.02
C PHE A 477 5.83 20.09 -22.38
N PRO A 478 6.10 21.15 -23.17
CA PRO A 478 6.84 22.34 -22.72
C PRO A 478 6.40 22.97 -21.40
N LEU A 479 5.09 23.16 -21.16
CA LEU A 479 4.62 23.80 -19.93
C LEU A 479 4.84 22.91 -18.69
N ALA A 480 4.77 21.58 -18.84
CA ALA A 480 5.06 20.66 -17.74
C ALA A 480 6.54 20.75 -17.34
N VAL A 481 7.43 20.72 -18.33
CA VAL A 481 8.89 20.89 -18.13
C VAL A 481 9.20 22.25 -17.50
N GLU A 482 8.64 23.33 -18.04
CA GLU A 482 8.77 24.68 -17.49
C GLU A 482 8.30 24.74 -16.03
N THR A 483 7.17 24.12 -15.73
CA THR A 483 6.62 24.12 -14.37
C THR A 483 7.50 23.34 -13.41
N CYS A 484 7.99 22.16 -13.76
CA CYS A 484 8.94 21.40 -12.93
C CYS A 484 10.22 22.21 -12.68
N LYS A 485 10.79 22.81 -13.73
CA LYS A 485 11.99 23.66 -13.64
C LYS A 485 11.78 24.88 -12.75
N TRP A 486 10.61 25.51 -12.81
CA TRP A 486 10.24 26.64 -11.94
C TRP A 486 10.31 26.27 -10.45
N PHE A 487 9.88 25.05 -10.07
CA PHE A 487 9.99 24.58 -8.68
C PHE A 487 11.46 24.43 -8.25
N GLU A 488 12.29 23.83 -9.10
CA GLU A 488 13.73 23.64 -8.85
C GLU A 488 14.49 24.97 -8.74
N GLU A 489 14.21 25.92 -9.64
CA GLU A 489 14.78 27.27 -9.63
C GLU A 489 14.39 28.03 -8.35
N ARG A 490 13.11 28.01 -7.99
CA ARG A 490 12.62 28.63 -6.76
C ARG A 490 13.29 28.04 -5.52
N ALA A 491 13.43 26.72 -5.47
CA ALA A 491 14.08 26.03 -4.35
C ALA A 491 15.57 26.39 -4.23
N ARG A 492 16.29 26.50 -5.36
CA ARG A 492 17.68 26.98 -5.39
C ARG A 492 17.80 28.43 -4.88
N GLY A 493 16.83 29.27 -5.22
CA GLY A 493 16.72 30.64 -4.71
C GLY A 493 16.62 30.70 -3.18
N TRP A 494 15.91 29.77 -2.54
CA TRP A 494 15.84 29.69 -1.07
C TRP A 494 17.19 29.31 -0.46
N ALA A 495 17.89 28.34 -1.05
CA ALA A 495 19.19 27.90 -0.55
C ALA A 495 20.29 28.96 -0.70
N SER A 496 20.13 29.92 -1.63
CA SER A 496 21.09 31.02 -1.83
C SER A 496 20.87 32.19 -0.86
N ASN A 497 19.72 32.24 -0.19
CA ASN A 497 19.32 33.31 0.75
C ASN A 497 19.30 32.84 2.22
N ALA A 498 19.61 31.57 2.48
CA ALA A 498 19.74 30.96 3.80
C ALA A 498 21.23 30.82 4.15
#